data_AF-A0A212SSP0-F1
#
_entry.id   AF-A0A212SSP0-F1
#
_cell.length_a   1.000
_cell.length_b   1.000
_cell.length_c   1.000
_cell.angle_alpha   90.00
_cell.angle_beta   90.00
_cell.angle_gamma   90.00
#
_symmetry.space_group_name_H-M   'P 1'
#
loop_
_entity.id
_entity.type
_entity.pdbx_description
1 polymer ?
#
loop_
_entity_poly.entity_id
_entity_poly.type
_entity_poly.pdbx_seq_one_letter_code
_entity_poly.pdbx_strand_id
1 'polypeptide(L)'
;MKIRRVLATAVALAVTTPAVLLSVSPAYADAKPAAQTQEKQSKPTIKELEEAAAEAQKAYDKAAKAEAAGRIELEKTLDDLSEVSGTHPLAVASAAADQAAKDAAAAKTTADQAVTDAKAALDALTENATEEERTAAETALSEAEATATTAATAKTAADNAAAEAEEKLDDARVAAVRAYGVLQNAAENALAMKVAADAALAKAIKEAEEAGEGEEGGACEPELDLTSQVTGLPDKLVAGTSTDFSLRVTNGSDRHMDEVLAFVSVHATDKSGLKDTGKFFRLQWSTQSAPKWQNADADDYIDGVGALKPGAHADVKLRLTLDKATPAGNGVAFFAADFFNEDGSCGGAPDLDMYEFDVKAAGSKPGRTEDAKPSTTPRPDNTGTTPLGSASGTPASTGSNGSLAATGSSSATTPIALAGGAAVLLGAAAVFVARRRKTGSEA
;
A
#
# COMPACT_ATOMS: atom_id res chain seq x y z
N MET A 1 5.30 -3.35 -22.74
CA MET A 1 5.57 -3.34 -21.29
C MET A 1 4.38 -2.71 -20.59
N LYS A 2 3.56 -3.53 -19.91
CA LYS A 2 2.31 -3.10 -19.25
C LYS A 2 2.50 -3.22 -17.75
N ILE A 3 2.50 -2.09 -17.05
CA ILE A 3 2.54 -2.02 -15.58
C ILE A 3 1.08 -2.12 -15.11
N ARG A 4 0.75 -3.22 -14.43
CA ARG A 4 -0.57 -3.44 -13.83
C ARG A 4 -0.62 -2.70 -12.50
N ARG A 5 -1.51 -1.71 -12.40
CA ARG A 5 -1.97 -1.13 -11.14
C ARG A 5 -2.99 -2.10 -10.51
N VAL A 6 -2.62 -2.74 -9.40
CA VAL A 6 -3.54 -3.38 -8.47
C VAL A 6 -3.05 -2.99 -7.08
N LEU A 7 -3.75 -2.05 -6.45
CA LEU A 7 -3.62 -1.75 -5.02
C LEU A 7 -4.86 -0.95 -4.62
N ALA A 8 -5.80 -1.65 -3.99
CA ALA A 8 -6.69 -1.15 -2.93
C ALA A 8 -7.79 -2.19 -2.71
N THR A 9 -7.83 -2.74 -1.50
CA THR A 9 -9.00 -2.95 -0.63
C THR A 9 -8.85 -4.29 0.12
N ALA A 10 -8.16 -4.27 1.25
CA ALA A 10 -8.23 -5.32 2.27
C ALA A 10 -7.64 -4.83 3.61
N VAL A 11 -8.25 -3.82 4.24
CA VAL A 11 -8.09 -3.60 5.68
C VAL A 11 -9.41 -3.05 6.23
N ALA A 12 -10.25 -3.93 6.76
CA ALA A 12 -11.20 -3.63 7.83
C ALA A 12 -11.79 -4.96 8.35
N LEU A 13 -11.88 -5.08 9.67
CA LEU A 13 -12.45 -6.18 10.46
C LEU A 13 -11.53 -7.37 10.75
N ALA A 14 -10.60 -7.18 11.70
CA ALA A 14 -10.10 -8.29 12.51
C ALA A 14 -9.60 -7.85 13.90
N VAL A 15 -10.33 -7.03 14.67
CA VAL A 15 -10.06 -6.89 16.13
C VAL A 15 -11.35 -6.57 16.91
N THR A 16 -12.21 -7.56 17.12
CA THR A 16 -13.17 -7.55 18.24
C THR A 16 -13.67 -8.96 18.56
N THR A 17 -13.02 -9.66 19.50
CA THR A 17 -13.70 -10.60 20.42
C THR A 17 -12.80 -10.94 21.60
N PRO A 18 -13.25 -10.75 22.85
CA PRO A 18 -12.76 -11.52 23.98
C PRO A 18 -13.48 -12.88 24.02
N ALA A 19 -12.72 -13.92 24.35
CA ALA A 19 -13.20 -15.28 24.59
C ALA A 19 -14.23 -15.32 25.73
N VAL A 20 -15.30 -16.11 25.58
CA VAL A 20 -15.96 -16.92 26.62
C VAL A 20 -17.10 -17.75 25.99
N LEU A 21 -17.16 -19.03 26.41
CA LEU A 21 -18.16 -20.10 26.17
C LEU A 21 -17.93 -21.11 25.03
N LEU A 22 -17.25 -22.18 25.46
CA LEU A 22 -17.34 -23.56 24.97
C LEU A 22 -18.77 -24.12 25.02
N SER A 23 -19.01 -25.11 24.15
CA SER A 23 -20.13 -26.09 24.07
C SER A 23 -21.37 -25.69 23.26
N VAL A 24 -21.45 -26.10 21.98
CA VAL A 24 -22.42 -27.08 21.44
C VAL A 24 -22.02 -27.52 20.00
N SER A 25 -22.31 -28.77 19.65
CA SER A 25 -22.06 -29.47 18.37
C SER A 25 -22.90 -28.94 17.18
N PRO A 26 -22.62 -29.34 15.91
CA PRO A 26 -23.13 -28.66 14.72
C PRO A 26 -24.54 -29.15 14.34
N ALA A 27 -25.46 -28.22 14.12
CA ALA A 27 -26.76 -28.48 13.51
C ALA A 27 -26.96 -27.53 12.33
N TYR A 28 -27.08 -28.12 11.13
CA TYR A 28 -27.61 -27.47 9.93
C TYR A 28 -29.07 -27.05 10.16
N ALA A 29 -29.47 -25.86 9.72
CA ALA A 29 -30.64 -25.59 8.84
C ALA A 29 -31.10 -24.13 8.89
N ASP A 30 -31.45 -23.62 7.70
CA ASP A 30 -32.35 -22.50 7.39
C ASP A 30 -32.15 -21.13 8.07
N ALA A 31 -31.46 -20.24 7.34
CA ALA A 31 -31.81 -18.83 7.34
C ALA A 31 -31.57 -18.23 5.93
N LYS A 32 -32.69 -17.96 5.26
CA LYS A 32 -32.88 -17.05 4.12
C LYS A 32 -31.85 -15.91 4.10
N PRO A 33 -31.17 -15.61 2.98
CA PRO A 33 -30.23 -14.49 2.94
C PRO A 33 -31.00 -13.19 3.10
N ALA A 34 -30.74 -12.46 4.18
CA ALA A 34 -31.07 -11.06 4.27
C ALA A 34 -30.31 -10.32 3.15
N ALA A 35 -31.03 -9.47 2.43
CA ALA A 35 -30.49 -8.64 1.38
C ALA A 35 -29.31 -7.81 1.92
N GLN A 36 -28.12 -8.03 1.35
CA GLN A 36 -26.99 -7.13 1.53
C GLN A 36 -27.28 -5.87 0.73
N THR A 37 -27.65 -4.80 1.41
CA THR A 37 -27.57 -3.44 0.88
C THR A 37 -26.12 -3.20 0.46
N GLN A 38 -25.88 -3.12 -0.85
CA GLN A 38 -24.63 -2.61 -1.40
C GLN A 38 -24.56 -1.12 -1.07
N GLU A 39 -23.84 -0.76 -0.02
CA GLU A 39 -23.41 0.62 0.17
C GLU A 39 -22.44 0.98 -0.96
N LYS A 40 -22.86 1.92 -1.81
CA LYS A 40 -21.95 2.69 -2.68
C LYS A 40 -20.87 3.29 -1.78
N GLN A 41 -19.62 2.84 -1.93
CA GLN A 41 -18.49 3.43 -1.20
C GLN A 41 -18.30 4.89 -1.65
N SER A 42 -18.88 5.81 -0.87
CA SER A 42 -18.52 7.23 -0.89
C SER A 42 -17.03 7.36 -0.56
N LYS A 43 -16.34 8.33 -1.18
CA LYS A 43 -14.96 8.70 -0.79
C LYS A 43 -14.95 9.02 0.73
N PRO A 44 -13.97 8.54 1.52
CA PRO A 44 -13.91 8.83 2.95
C PRO A 44 -13.95 10.35 3.18
N THR A 45 -14.80 10.79 4.10
CA THR A 45 -14.86 12.17 4.54
C THR A 45 -13.57 12.54 5.30
N ILE A 46 -13.22 13.83 5.34
CA ILE A 46 -12.06 14.31 6.11
C ILE A 46 -12.15 13.86 7.57
N LYS A 47 -13.34 13.91 8.17
CA LYS A 47 -13.58 13.45 9.54
C LYS A 47 -13.25 11.96 9.72
N GLU A 48 -13.63 11.10 8.77
CA GLU A 48 -13.27 9.67 8.82
C GLU A 48 -11.76 9.46 8.67
N LEU A 49 -11.07 10.31 7.89
CA LEU A 49 -9.62 10.28 7.75
C LEU A 49 -8.89 10.79 9.00
N GLU A 50 -9.44 11.79 9.70
CA GLU A 50 -8.95 12.25 11.01
C GLU A 50 -9.07 11.15 12.06
N GLU A 51 -10.22 10.47 12.11
CA GLU A 51 -10.45 9.33 13.00
C GLU A 51 -9.49 8.18 12.68
N ALA A 52 -9.28 7.86 11.40
CA ALA A 52 -8.33 6.84 10.96
C ALA A 52 -6.87 7.20 11.29
N ALA A 53 -6.46 8.46 11.10
CA ALA A 53 -5.13 8.94 11.48
C ALA A 53 -4.92 8.87 13.00
N ALA A 54 -5.94 9.25 13.79
CA ALA A 54 -5.89 9.14 15.25
C ALA A 54 -5.83 7.68 15.74
N GLU A 55 -6.52 6.75 15.08
CA GLU A 55 -6.42 5.32 15.38
C GLU A 55 -5.04 4.78 15.01
N ALA A 56 -4.51 5.13 13.84
CA ALA A 56 -3.17 4.73 13.41
C ALA A 56 -2.08 5.28 14.34
N GLN A 57 -2.22 6.52 14.83
CA GLN A 57 -1.35 7.09 15.86
C GLN A 57 -1.40 6.28 17.16
N LYS A 58 -2.60 5.95 17.67
CA LYS A 58 -2.74 5.11 18.89
C LYS A 58 -2.11 3.73 18.71
N ALA A 59 -2.26 3.13 17.54
CA ALA A 59 -1.66 1.84 17.21
C ALA A 59 -0.13 1.93 17.20
N TYR A 60 0.42 2.98 16.58
CA TYR A 60 1.86 3.26 16.59
C TYR A 60 2.39 3.49 18.02
N ASP A 61 1.75 4.33 18.83
CA ASP A 61 2.19 4.60 20.21
C ASP A 61 2.21 3.33 21.06
N LYS A 62 1.20 2.47 20.90
CA LYS A 62 1.15 1.17 21.57
C LYS A 62 2.29 0.26 21.11
N ALA A 63 2.56 0.20 19.81
CA ALA A 63 3.62 -0.63 19.25
C ALA A 63 5.01 -0.12 19.66
N ALA A 64 5.24 1.20 19.60
CA ALA A 64 6.48 1.83 20.04
C ALA A 64 6.73 1.61 21.55
N LYS A 65 5.70 1.70 22.38
CA LYS A 65 5.81 1.38 23.81
C LYS A 65 6.14 -0.10 24.05
N ALA A 66 5.53 -1.00 23.28
CA ALA A 66 5.82 -2.42 23.36
C ALA A 66 7.25 -2.74 22.91
N GLU A 67 7.73 -2.09 21.84
CA GLU A 67 9.12 -2.20 21.38
C GLU A 67 10.10 -1.70 22.46
N ALA A 68 9.86 -0.52 23.04
CA ALA A 68 10.71 0.03 24.10
C ALA A 68 10.77 -0.91 25.33
N ALA A 69 9.62 -1.44 25.76
CA ALA A 69 9.57 -2.42 26.84
C ALA A 69 10.28 -3.74 26.46
N GLY A 70 10.09 -4.20 25.24
CA GLY A 70 10.75 -5.40 24.72
C GLY A 70 12.26 -5.27 24.61
N ARG A 71 12.78 -4.07 24.32
CA ARG A 71 14.22 -3.79 24.32
C ARG A 71 14.82 -3.95 25.71
N ILE A 72 14.15 -3.44 26.74
CA ILE A 72 14.59 -3.58 28.14
C ILE A 72 14.60 -5.06 28.54
N GLU A 73 13.56 -5.82 28.16
CA GLU A 73 13.49 -7.26 28.46
C GLU A 73 14.56 -8.06 27.69
N LEU A 74 14.84 -7.69 26.43
CA LEU A 74 15.90 -8.30 25.64
C LEU A 74 17.27 -8.10 26.31
N GLU A 75 17.59 -6.86 26.69
CA GLU A 75 18.87 -6.52 27.34
C GLU A 75 19.05 -7.34 28.62
N LYS A 76 18.03 -7.36 29.48
CA LYS A 76 18.03 -8.18 30.69
C LYS A 76 18.19 -9.68 30.39
N THR A 77 17.48 -10.19 29.39
CA THR A 77 17.57 -11.61 29.01
C THR A 77 18.96 -11.97 28.50
N LEU A 78 19.59 -11.09 27.71
CA LEU A 78 20.94 -11.30 27.21
C LEU A 78 22.00 -11.20 28.31
N ASP A 79 21.81 -10.31 29.29
CA ASP A 79 22.66 -10.23 30.48
C ASP A 79 22.57 -11.52 31.30
N ASP A 80 21.35 -12.02 31.54
CA ASP A 80 21.10 -13.29 32.22
C ASP A 80 21.70 -14.48 31.47
N LEU A 81 21.73 -14.43 30.12
CA LEU A 81 22.35 -15.43 29.24
C LEU A 81 23.86 -15.21 29.01
N SER A 82 24.49 -14.20 29.62
CA SER A 82 25.92 -13.95 29.40
C SER A 82 26.79 -15.06 30.00
N GLU A 83 27.81 -15.51 29.29
CA GLU A 83 28.69 -16.59 29.77
C GLU A 83 29.57 -16.17 30.95
N VAL A 84 29.85 -14.86 31.08
CA VAL A 84 30.78 -14.33 32.08
C VAL A 84 30.12 -14.17 33.44
N SER A 85 28.87 -13.72 33.47
CA SER A 85 28.18 -13.35 34.71
C SER A 85 26.68 -13.68 34.72
N GLY A 86 26.20 -14.38 33.70
CA GLY A 86 24.80 -14.71 33.54
C GLY A 86 24.33 -15.69 34.61
N THR A 87 23.09 -15.49 35.07
CA THR A 87 22.46 -16.35 36.07
C THR A 87 21.56 -17.40 35.45
N HIS A 88 21.35 -17.35 34.12
CA HIS A 88 20.50 -18.30 33.41
C HIS A 88 21.09 -19.72 33.46
N PRO A 89 20.28 -20.77 33.68
CA PRO A 89 20.78 -22.14 33.77
C PRO A 89 21.61 -22.60 32.57
N LEU A 90 21.30 -22.11 31.36
CA LEU A 90 22.08 -22.41 30.15
C LEU A 90 23.47 -21.74 30.18
N ALA A 91 23.58 -20.51 30.68
CA ALA A 91 24.86 -19.82 30.79
C ALA A 91 25.76 -20.51 31.82
N VAL A 92 25.18 -20.88 32.97
CA VAL A 92 25.88 -21.65 34.02
C VAL A 92 26.32 -23.03 33.50
N ALA A 93 25.46 -23.71 32.74
CA ALA A 93 25.79 -25.01 32.14
C ALA A 93 26.89 -24.90 31.08
N SER A 94 26.83 -23.87 30.21
CA SER A 94 27.89 -23.57 29.24
C SER A 94 29.21 -23.37 29.95
N ALA A 95 29.29 -22.42 30.89
CA ALA A 95 30.51 -22.12 31.64
C ALA A 95 31.09 -23.35 32.39
N ALA A 96 30.24 -24.21 32.95
CA ALA A 96 30.67 -25.43 33.62
C ALA A 96 31.23 -26.47 32.64
N ALA A 97 30.58 -26.68 31.49
CA ALA A 97 31.07 -27.58 30.45
C ALA A 97 32.40 -27.07 29.85
N ASP A 98 32.50 -25.76 29.68
CA ASP A 98 33.68 -25.07 29.18
C ASP A 98 34.88 -25.21 30.12
N GLN A 99 34.62 -25.12 31.44
CA GLN A 99 35.64 -25.41 32.46
C GLN A 99 36.05 -26.89 32.45
N ALA A 100 35.09 -27.81 32.32
CA ALA A 100 35.39 -29.25 32.25
C ALA A 100 36.25 -29.61 31.02
N ALA A 101 36.03 -28.96 29.88
CA ALA A 101 36.86 -29.12 28.68
C ALA A 101 38.29 -28.61 28.91
N LYS A 102 38.46 -27.47 29.58
CA LYS A 102 39.78 -26.92 29.97
C LYS A 102 40.51 -27.87 30.93
N ASP A 103 39.83 -28.39 31.94
CA ASP A 103 40.40 -29.34 32.89
C ASP A 103 40.81 -30.64 32.21
N ALA A 104 39.97 -31.18 31.31
CA ALA A 104 40.29 -32.37 30.54
C ALA A 104 41.46 -32.17 29.56
N ALA A 105 41.60 -30.97 28.98
CA ALA A 105 42.75 -30.61 28.15
C ALA A 105 44.05 -30.55 28.96
N ALA A 106 44.01 -30.00 30.18
CA ALA A 106 45.15 -30.00 31.10
C ALA A 106 45.55 -31.42 31.54
N ALA A 107 44.56 -32.27 31.85
CA ALA A 107 44.77 -33.68 32.19
C ALA A 107 45.42 -34.45 31.02
N LYS A 108 44.93 -34.24 29.79
CA LYS A 108 45.54 -34.84 28.58
C LYS A 108 47.00 -34.40 28.42
N THR A 109 47.27 -33.11 28.56
CA THR A 109 48.64 -32.56 28.46
C THR A 109 49.57 -33.23 29.47
N THR A 110 49.10 -33.42 30.71
CA THR A 110 49.86 -34.10 31.77
C THR A 110 50.11 -35.57 31.43
N ALA A 111 49.09 -36.27 30.91
CA ALA A 111 49.22 -37.68 30.54
C ALA A 111 50.15 -37.90 29.33
N ASP A 112 50.08 -37.02 28.31
CA ASP A 112 51.00 -37.06 27.17
C ASP A 112 52.46 -36.80 27.61
N GLN A 113 52.67 -35.90 28.58
CA GLN A 113 53.99 -35.66 29.17
C GLN A 113 54.50 -36.91 29.89
N ALA A 114 53.64 -37.60 30.67
CA ALA A 114 54.03 -38.84 31.35
C ALA A 114 54.45 -39.94 30.36
N VAL A 115 53.80 -40.05 29.19
CA VAL A 115 54.25 -40.95 28.12
C VAL A 115 55.63 -40.57 27.61
N THR A 116 55.86 -39.26 27.40
CA THR A 116 57.16 -38.75 26.95
C THR A 116 58.27 -39.06 27.95
N ASP A 117 58.00 -38.83 29.24
CA ASP A 117 58.95 -39.09 30.32
C ASP A 117 59.22 -40.58 30.50
N ALA A 118 58.20 -41.44 30.40
CA ALA A 118 58.36 -42.89 30.47
C ALA A 118 59.17 -43.45 29.29
N LYS A 119 58.98 -42.92 28.07
CA LYS A 119 59.82 -43.25 26.91
C LYS A 119 61.27 -42.85 27.13
N ALA A 120 61.51 -41.64 27.61
CA ALA A 120 62.86 -41.17 27.90
C ALA A 120 63.55 -42.01 28.99
N ALA A 121 62.82 -42.45 30.01
CA ALA A 121 63.35 -43.33 31.05
C ALA A 121 63.71 -44.73 30.51
N LEU A 122 62.89 -45.30 29.64
CA LEU A 122 63.16 -46.57 28.96
C LEU A 122 64.41 -46.46 28.05
N ASP A 123 64.51 -45.38 27.28
CA ASP A 123 65.64 -45.12 26.37
C ASP A 123 66.97 -44.87 27.12
N ALA A 124 66.90 -44.40 28.38
CA ALA A 124 68.08 -44.14 29.21
C ALA A 124 68.69 -45.40 29.84
N LEU A 125 68.04 -46.56 29.74
CA LEU A 125 68.57 -47.81 30.28
C LEU A 125 69.83 -48.26 29.52
N THR A 126 70.91 -48.49 30.25
CA THR A 126 72.18 -48.97 29.68
C THR A 126 72.10 -50.46 29.32
N GLU A 127 73.05 -50.98 28.53
CA GLU A 127 73.12 -52.41 28.19
C GLU A 127 73.19 -53.33 29.41
N ASN A 128 73.73 -52.84 30.54
CA ASN A 128 73.87 -53.57 31.80
C ASN A 128 72.62 -53.50 32.71
N ALA A 129 71.55 -52.79 32.32
CA ALA A 129 70.32 -52.72 33.09
C ALA A 129 69.70 -54.10 33.30
N THR A 130 69.21 -54.38 34.51
CA THR A 130 68.66 -55.70 34.84
C THR A 130 67.33 -55.95 34.11
N GLU A 131 66.95 -57.21 33.98
CA GLU A 131 65.69 -57.61 33.35
C GLU A 131 64.48 -57.04 34.11
N GLU A 132 64.59 -56.93 35.44
CA GLU A 132 63.60 -56.28 36.28
C GLU A 132 63.47 -54.77 36.00
N GLU A 133 64.59 -54.06 35.81
CA GLU A 133 64.60 -52.62 35.49
C GLU A 133 63.95 -52.34 34.12
N ARG A 134 64.27 -53.17 33.12
CA ARG A 134 63.65 -53.07 31.78
C ARG A 134 62.15 -53.34 31.84
N THR A 135 61.74 -54.41 32.51
CA THR A 135 60.32 -54.78 32.66
C THR A 135 59.53 -53.69 33.38
N ALA A 136 60.12 -53.08 34.42
CA ALA A 136 59.49 -51.98 35.15
C ALA A 136 59.30 -50.74 34.26
N ALA A 137 60.29 -50.36 33.46
CA ALA A 137 60.19 -49.23 32.53
C ALA A 137 59.17 -49.47 31.41
N GLU A 138 59.13 -50.68 30.83
CA GLU A 138 58.12 -51.07 29.83
C GLU A 138 56.70 -51.06 30.41
N THR A 139 56.54 -51.50 31.66
CA THR A 139 55.27 -51.45 32.38
C THR A 139 54.83 -50.00 32.61
N ALA A 140 55.74 -49.14 33.09
CA ALA A 140 55.46 -47.72 33.32
C ALA A 140 55.06 -47.00 32.02
N LEU A 141 55.72 -47.31 30.89
CA LEU A 141 55.34 -46.79 29.59
C LEU A 141 53.93 -47.25 29.18
N SER A 142 53.63 -48.54 29.34
CA SER A 142 52.32 -49.10 29.00
C SER A 142 51.19 -48.46 29.83
N GLU A 143 51.42 -48.24 31.13
CA GLU A 143 50.48 -47.55 32.02
C GLU A 143 50.29 -46.07 31.63
N ALA A 144 51.38 -45.38 31.28
CA ALA A 144 51.31 -44.01 30.80
C ALA A 144 50.52 -43.89 29.49
N GLU A 145 50.74 -44.80 28.52
CA GLU A 145 50.01 -44.81 27.24
C GLU A 145 48.52 -45.11 27.42
N ALA A 146 48.17 -46.02 28.35
CA ALA A 146 46.79 -46.29 28.73
C ALA A 146 46.12 -45.07 29.38
N THR A 147 46.85 -44.35 30.24
CA THR A 147 46.39 -43.11 30.88
C THR A 147 46.18 -41.99 29.86
N ALA A 148 47.11 -41.82 28.92
CA ALA A 148 47.00 -40.85 27.84
C ALA A 148 45.80 -41.13 26.92
N THR A 149 45.54 -42.41 26.60
CA THR A 149 44.36 -42.81 25.81
C THR A 149 43.05 -42.49 26.54
N THR A 150 43.00 -42.74 27.85
CA THR A 150 41.84 -42.41 28.69
C THR A 150 41.63 -40.90 28.76
N ALA A 151 42.70 -40.12 28.97
CA ALA A 151 42.64 -38.66 29.00
C ALA A 151 42.22 -38.06 27.66
N ALA A 152 42.68 -38.62 26.53
CA ALA A 152 42.27 -38.19 25.20
C ALA A 152 40.76 -38.44 24.95
N THR A 153 40.25 -39.59 25.40
CA THR A 153 38.82 -39.91 25.33
C THR A 153 37.99 -38.95 26.19
N ALA A 154 38.42 -38.70 27.43
CA ALA A 154 37.78 -37.76 28.34
C ALA A 154 37.77 -36.33 27.78
N LYS A 155 38.87 -35.88 27.18
CA LYS A 155 38.94 -34.57 26.51
C LYS A 155 37.92 -34.48 25.37
N THR A 156 37.87 -35.48 24.50
CA THR A 156 36.92 -35.50 23.38
C THR A 156 35.47 -35.43 23.87
N ALA A 157 35.13 -36.17 24.93
CA ALA A 157 33.80 -36.12 25.53
C ALA A 157 33.48 -34.74 26.15
N ALA A 158 34.44 -34.13 26.84
CA ALA A 158 34.28 -32.81 27.43
C ALA A 158 34.14 -31.70 26.38
N ASP A 159 34.94 -31.74 25.30
CA ASP A 159 34.84 -30.80 24.18
C ASP A 159 33.46 -30.88 23.52
N ASN A 160 32.94 -32.09 23.27
CA ASN A 160 31.61 -32.27 22.70
C ASN A 160 30.52 -31.74 23.64
N ALA A 161 30.64 -31.99 24.94
CA ALA A 161 29.68 -31.48 25.92
C ALA A 161 29.70 -29.94 26.02
N ALA A 162 30.87 -29.31 25.90
CA ALA A 162 31.01 -27.86 25.84
C ALA A 162 30.31 -27.30 24.59
N ALA A 163 30.58 -27.87 23.40
CA ALA A 163 29.96 -27.46 22.15
C ALA A 163 28.41 -27.58 22.20
N GLU A 164 27.87 -28.67 22.75
CA GLU A 164 26.42 -28.83 22.91
C GLU A 164 25.80 -27.84 23.91
N ALA A 165 26.55 -27.41 24.92
CA ALA A 165 26.07 -26.43 25.90
C ALA A 165 26.08 -25.01 25.32
N GLU A 166 27.13 -24.66 24.57
CA GLU A 166 27.25 -23.40 23.84
C GLU A 166 26.14 -23.26 22.79
N GLU A 167 25.87 -24.32 21.99
CA GLU A 167 24.80 -24.31 20.99
C GLU A 167 23.43 -24.01 21.62
N LYS A 168 23.12 -24.64 22.77
CA LYS A 168 21.86 -24.37 23.49
C LYS A 168 21.79 -22.94 24.02
N LEU A 169 22.90 -22.38 24.47
CA LEU A 169 22.97 -21.01 24.95
C LEU A 169 22.73 -20.02 23.81
N ASP A 170 23.39 -20.23 22.67
CA ASP A 170 23.24 -19.40 21.48
C ASP A 170 21.84 -19.49 20.89
N ASP A 171 21.22 -20.68 20.85
CA ASP A 171 19.83 -20.85 20.47
C ASP A 171 18.88 -20.00 21.34
N ALA A 172 19.13 -19.96 22.65
CA ALA A 172 18.35 -19.14 23.58
C ALA A 172 18.55 -17.63 23.33
N ARG A 173 19.79 -17.20 23.05
CA ARG A 173 20.11 -15.79 22.69
C ARG A 173 19.44 -15.40 21.38
N VAL A 174 19.50 -16.26 20.37
CA VAL A 174 18.82 -16.08 19.08
C VAL A 174 17.31 -16.01 19.26
N ALA A 175 16.72 -16.87 20.09
CA ALA A 175 15.30 -16.85 20.39
C ALA A 175 14.87 -15.52 21.04
N ALA A 176 15.64 -15.00 21.99
CA ALA A 176 15.39 -13.71 22.62
C ALA A 176 15.41 -12.56 21.60
N VAL A 177 16.44 -12.52 20.74
CA VAL A 177 16.55 -11.50 19.68
C VAL A 177 15.41 -11.61 18.66
N ARG A 178 15.01 -12.83 18.26
CA ARG A 178 13.87 -13.04 17.36
C ARG A 178 12.57 -12.55 17.96
N ALA A 179 12.35 -12.77 19.27
CA ALA A 179 11.17 -12.26 19.96
C ALA A 179 11.12 -10.73 19.94
N TYR A 180 12.25 -10.06 20.16
CA TYR A 180 12.34 -8.60 20.02
C TYR A 180 12.13 -8.14 18.57
N GLY A 181 12.64 -8.88 17.57
CA GLY A 181 12.42 -8.59 16.16
C GLY A 181 10.94 -8.57 15.75
N VAL A 182 10.08 -9.36 16.40
CA VAL A 182 8.62 -9.29 16.20
C VAL A 182 8.06 -7.94 16.65
N LEU A 183 8.56 -7.39 17.76
CA LEU A 183 8.12 -6.09 18.29
C LEU A 183 8.61 -4.94 17.41
N GLN A 184 9.84 -5.01 16.90
CA GLN A 184 10.36 -4.04 15.92
C GLN A 184 9.51 -4.03 14.65
N ASN A 185 9.25 -5.20 14.06
CA ASN A 185 8.39 -5.31 12.88
C ASN A 185 6.98 -4.77 13.14
N ALA A 186 6.43 -4.98 14.34
CA ALA A 186 5.11 -4.43 14.69
C ALA A 186 5.12 -2.89 14.76
N ALA A 187 6.17 -2.30 15.34
CA ALA A 187 6.33 -0.84 15.41
C ALA A 187 6.56 -0.22 14.03
N GLU A 188 7.40 -0.83 13.19
CA GLU A 188 7.63 -0.39 11.80
C GLU A 188 6.37 -0.44 10.95
N ASN A 189 5.61 -1.54 11.03
CA ASN A 189 4.33 -1.66 10.31
C ASN A 189 3.31 -0.64 10.80
N ALA A 190 3.21 -0.43 12.12
CA ALA A 190 2.31 0.59 12.68
C ALA A 190 2.70 2.01 12.25
N LEU A 191 4.01 2.30 12.19
CA LEU A 191 4.52 3.58 11.67
C LEU A 191 4.17 3.76 10.20
N ALA A 192 4.34 2.73 9.36
CA ALA A 192 3.96 2.80 7.95
C ALA A 192 2.46 3.07 7.76
N MET A 193 1.60 2.45 8.57
CA MET A 193 0.16 2.72 8.57
C MET A 193 -0.17 4.14 9.01
N LYS A 194 0.50 4.63 10.06
CA LYS A 194 0.37 6.02 10.50
C LYS A 194 0.75 7.00 9.39
N VAL A 195 1.93 6.82 8.76
CA VAL A 195 2.39 7.68 7.66
C VAL A 195 1.41 7.65 6.49
N ALA A 196 0.87 6.48 6.15
CA ALA A 196 -0.14 6.36 5.09
C ALA A 196 -1.45 7.07 5.44
N ALA A 197 -1.92 6.96 6.68
CA ALA A 197 -3.14 7.62 7.16
C ALA A 197 -2.96 9.15 7.19
N ASP A 198 -1.84 9.64 7.72
CA ASP A 198 -1.50 11.07 7.75
C ASP A 198 -1.37 11.64 6.33
N ALA A 199 -0.75 10.89 5.40
CA ALA A 199 -0.64 11.31 4.01
C ALA A 199 -2.00 11.34 3.30
N ALA A 200 -2.89 10.39 3.60
CA ALA A 200 -4.25 10.37 3.07
C ALA A 200 -5.07 11.55 3.60
N LEU A 201 -4.96 11.85 4.91
CA LEU A 201 -5.60 13.01 5.53
C LEU A 201 -5.06 14.31 4.93
N ALA A 202 -3.74 14.48 4.86
CA ALA A 202 -3.11 15.67 4.28
C ALA A 202 -3.50 15.86 2.81
N LYS A 203 -3.58 14.77 2.04
CA LYS A 203 -4.06 14.81 0.66
C LYS A 203 -5.52 15.24 0.59
N ALA A 204 -6.39 14.73 1.46
CA ALA A 204 -7.80 15.10 1.49
C ALA A 204 -8.02 16.55 1.93
N ILE A 205 -7.23 17.04 2.90
CA ILE A 205 -7.21 18.46 3.30
C ILE A 205 -6.75 19.31 2.12
N LYS A 206 -5.64 18.97 1.47
CA LYS A 206 -5.14 19.71 0.30
C LYS A 206 -6.11 19.69 -0.87
N GLU A 207 -6.78 18.57 -1.15
CA GLU A 207 -7.84 18.50 -2.16
C GLU A 207 -9.07 19.33 -1.77
N ALA A 208 -9.37 19.47 -0.48
CA ALA A 208 -10.46 20.31 0.01
C ALA A 208 -10.08 21.80 0.05
N GLU A 209 -8.80 22.12 0.31
CA GLU A 209 -8.23 23.46 0.19
C GLU A 209 -8.15 23.87 -1.28
N GLU A 210 -7.69 23.00 -2.18
CA GLU A 210 -7.69 23.27 -3.63
C GLU A 210 -9.11 23.30 -4.22
N ALA A 211 -10.07 22.56 -3.63
CA ALA A 211 -11.48 22.73 -3.93
C ALA A 211 -12.06 24.02 -3.30
N GLY A 212 -11.46 24.53 -2.22
CA GLY A 212 -11.85 25.76 -1.52
C GLY A 212 -11.13 27.03 -2.01
N GLU A 213 -10.01 26.91 -2.71
CA GLU A 213 -9.32 28.00 -3.42
C GLU A 213 -9.97 28.30 -4.78
N GLY A 214 -11.03 27.55 -5.13
CA GLY A 214 -12.05 27.96 -6.10
C GLY A 214 -13.25 28.68 -5.49
N GLU A 215 -13.29 28.91 -4.17
CA GLU A 215 -14.41 29.52 -3.45
C GLU A 215 -13.99 30.70 -2.57
N GLU A 216 -13.43 31.76 -3.17
CA GLU A 216 -13.64 33.13 -2.69
C GLU A 216 -14.93 33.70 -3.33
N GLY A 217 -16.02 32.95 -3.17
CA GLY A 217 -17.38 33.28 -3.60
C GLY A 217 -18.28 32.14 -3.13
N GLY A 218 -19.22 32.42 -2.21
CA GLY A 218 -20.07 31.36 -1.62
C GLY A 218 -20.72 30.50 -2.70
N ALA A 219 -20.79 29.18 -2.46
CA ALA A 219 -21.25 28.15 -3.40
C ALA A 219 -22.33 28.66 -4.38
N CYS A 220 -21.92 28.94 -5.61
CA CYS A 220 -22.79 29.37 -6.68
C CYS A 220 -23.80 28.26 -6.99
N GLU A 221 -25.09 28.60 -7.04
CA GLU A 221 -26.18 27.63 -7.19
C GLU A 221 -26.35 27.20 -8.66
N PRO A 222 -26.64 25.91 -8.94
CA PRO A 222 -26.94 25.49 -10.31
C PRO A 222 -28.21 26.16 -10.83
N GLU A 223 -28.14 26.76 -12.02
CA GLU A 223 -29.23 27.43 -12.70
C GLU A 223 -29.54 26.71 -14.03
N LEU A 224 -30.52 25.80 -14.00
CA LEU A 224 -30.87 24.94 -15.14
C LEU A 224 -31.37 25.74 -16.35
N ASP A 225 -31.90 26.94 -16.10
CA ASP A 225 -32.45 27.79 -17.14
C ASP A 225 -31.41 28.78 -17.72
N LEU A 226 -30.16 28.77 -17.23
CA LEU A 226 -29.03 29.43 -17.87
C LEU A 226 -28.39 28.47 -18.89
N THR A 227 -28.45 28.80 -20.18
CA THR A 227 -28.04 27.89 -21.26
C THR A 227 -27.00 28.48 -22.20
N SER A 228 -26.13 27.62 -22.75
CA SER A 228 -25.02 27.97 -23.63
C SER A 228 -25.10 27.23 -24.97
N GLN A 229 -25.74 27.83 -25.98
CA GLN A 229 -25.94 27.16 -27.27
C GLN A 229 -24.93 27.61 -28.32
N VAL A 230 -24.25 26.67 -28.95
CA VAL A 230 -23.30 26.96 -30.04
C VAL A 230 -23.96 26.77 -31.41
N THR A 231 -23.64 27.66 -32.35
CA THR A 231 -24.08 27.57 -33.75
C THR A 231 -22.91 27.87 -34.69
N GLY A 232 -22.76 27.08 -35.76
CA GLY A 232 -21.76 27.30 -36.80
C GLY A 232 -20.36 26.78 -36.49
N LEU A 233 -20.15 26.04 -35.39
CA LEU A 233 -18.90 25.31 -35.15
C LEU A 233 -18.93 24.03 -36.02
N PRO A 234 -18.02 23.82 -36.98
CA PRO A 234 -18.04 22.63 -37.83
C PRO A 234 -17.55 21.38 -37.10
N ASP A 235 -18.13 20.23 -37.45
CA ASP A 235 -17.70 18.89 -37.01
C ASP A 235 -16.32 18.48 -37.53
N LYS A 236 -15.76 19.24 -38.48
CA LYS A 236 -14.43 19.02 -39.07
C LYS A 236 -13.74 20.35 -39.32
N LEU A 237 -12.55 20.53 -38.73
CA LEU A 237 -11.68 21.67 -38.93
C LEU A 237 -10.43 21.26 -39.72
N VAL A 238 -9.87 22.19 -40.50
CA VAL A 238 -8.67 21.93 -41.31
C VAL A 238 -7.51 22.78 -40.78
N ALA A 239 -6.36 22.16 -40.55
CA ALA A 239 -5.16 22.86 -40.13
C ALA A 239 -4.78 23.99 -41.11
N GLY A 240 -4.43 25.16 -40.58
CA GLY A 240 -4.14 26.37 -41.37
C GLY A 240 -5.37 27.19 -41.76
N THR A 241 -6.54 26.94 -41.16
CA THR A 241 -7.77 27.70 -41.40
C THR A 241 -8.28 28.35 -40.12
N SER A 242 -9.11 29.39 -40.28
CA SER A 242 -9.87 30.03 -39.19
C SER A 242 -11.35 29.81 -39.43
N THR A 243 -12.08 29.55 -38.34
CA THR A 243 -13.53 29.35 -38.39
C THR A 243 -14.20 30.21 -37.35
N ASP A 244 -15.21 30.97 -37.80
CA ASP A 244 -16.03 31.81 -36.95
C ASP A 244 -17.34 31.08 -36.63
N PHE A 245 -17.74 31.14 -35.36
CA PHE A 245 -18.97 30.53 -34.84
C PHE A 245 -19.54 31.39 -33.72
N SER A 246 -20.75 31.09 -33.26
CA SER A 246 -21.44 31.89 -32.24
C SER A 246 -21.80 31.03 -31.05
N LEU A 247 -21.58 31.56 -29.85
CA LEU A 247 -22.15 31.08 -28.60
C LEU A 247 -23.28 32.02 -28.20
N ARG A 248 -24.46 31.47 -27.92
CA ARG A 248 -25.59 32.20 -27.35
C ARG A 248 -25.76 31.80 -25.89
N VAL A 249 -25.60 32.77 -25.00
CA VAL A 249 -25.89 32.61 -23.58
C VAL A 249 -27.29 33.15 -23.31
N THR A 250 -28.18 32.33 -22.76
CA THR A 250 -29.59 32.69 -22.50
C THR A 250 -29.93 32.52 -21.04
N ASN A 251 -30.45 33.59 -20.43
CA ASN A 251 -31.11 33.53 -19.13
C ASN A 251 -32.59 33.18 -19.34
N GLY A 252 -32.94 31.91 -19.19
CA GLY A 252 -34.31 31.41 -19.28
C GLY A 252 -35.10 31.49 -17.97
N SER A 253 -34.45 31.88 -16.86
CA SER A 253 -35.07 31.93 -15.54
C SER A 253 -35.79 33.26 -15.30
N ASP A 254 -36.51 33.34 -14.17
CA ASP A 254 -37.14 34.58 -13.71
C ASP A 254 -36.17 35.50 -12.93
N ARG A 255 -34.89 35.14 -12.82
CA ARG A 255 -33.88 35.88 -12.05
C ARG A 255 -33.21 36.96 -12.88
N HIS A 256 -32.88 38.09 -12.25
CA HIS A 256 -31.95 39.05 -12.83
C HIS A 256 -30.51 38.57 -12.60
N MET A 257 -29.67 38.66 -13.63
CA MET A 257 -28.25 38.33 -13.58
C MET A 257 -27.46 39.60 -13.88
N ASP A 258 -26.73 40.13 -12.89
CA ASP A 258 -26.04 41.42 -13.00
C ASP A 258 -24.75 41.32 -13.83
N GLU A 259 -24.03 40.20 -13.69
CA GLU A 259 -22.84 39.90 -14.46
C GLU A 259 -22.90 38.44 -14.92
N VAL A 260 -22.75 38.21 -16.22
CA VAL A 260 -22.69 36.85 -16.80
C VAL A 260 -21.33 36.69 -17.47
N LEU A 261 -20.67 35.58 -17.20
CA LEU A 261 -19.42 35.18 -17.83
C LEU A 261 -19.66 33.92 -18.67
N ALA A 262 -19.10 33.88 -19.87
CA ALA A 262 -19.12 32.67 -20.70
C ALA A 262 -17.80 31.92 -20.52
N PHE A 263 -17.87 30.65 -20.14
CA PHE A 263 -16.73 29.74 -20.14
C PHE A 263 -16.59 29.11 -21.53
N VAL A 264 -15.40 29.19 -22.12
CA VAL A 264 -15.10 28.58 -23.42
C VAL A 264 -13.69 27.98 -23.42
N SER A 265 -13.61 26.66 -23.49
CA SER A 265 -12.31 25.95 -23.58
C SER A 265 -12.23 25.05 -24.80
N VAL A 266 -11.03 24.92 -25.39
CA VAL A 266 -10.78 24.05 -26.54
C VAL A 266 -9.61 23.13 -26.25
N HIS A 267 -9.87 21.83 -26.23
CA HIS A 267 -8.85 20.80 -26.09
C HIS A 267 -8.71 20.02 -27.39
N ALA A 268 -7.47 19.71 -27.77
CA ALA A 268 -7.20 18.96 -28.99
C ALA A 268 -6.07 17.96 -28.78
N THR A 269 -6.21 16.77 -29.37
CA THR A 269 -5.21 15.70 -29.30
C THR A 269 -4.86 15.17 -30.69
N ASP A 270 -3.72 14.50 -30.81
CA ASP A 270 -3.43 13.71 -32.00
C ASP A 270 -4.43 12.55 -32.18
N LYS A 271 -4.37 11.84 -33.32
CA LYS A 271 -5.30 10.71 -33.60
C LYS A 271 -5.31 9.61 -32.54
N SER A 272 -4.27 9.51 -31.71
CA SER A 272 -4.21 8.51 -30.64
C SER A 272 -4.97 8.92 -29.38
N GLY A 273 -5.31 10.21 -29.24
CA GLY A 273 -5.89 10.77 -28.03
C GLY A 273 -4.89 10.99 -26.89
N LEU A 274 -3.59 10.70 -27.10
CA LEU A 274 -2.59 10.68 -26.03
C LEU A 274 -1.67 11.90 -26.01
N LYS A 275 -1.54 12.61 -27.15
CA LYS A 275 -0.66 13.78 -27.24
C LYS A 275 -1.51 15.04 -27.36
N ASP A 276 -1.33 15.95 -26.41
CA ASP A 276 -1.92 17.28 -26.48
C ASP A 276 -1.39 18.06 -27.69
N THR A 277 -2.32 18.70 -28.38
CA THR A 277 -2.09 19.55 -29.55
C THR A 277 -2.76 20.92 -29.40
N GLY A 278 -3.31 21.25 -28.22
CA GLY A 278 -4.02 22.50 -27.96
C GLY A 278 -3.19 23.76 -28.26
N LYS A 279 -1.87 23.71 -28.08
CA LYS A 279 -0.94 24.81 -28.40
C LYS A 279 -0.99 25.32 -29.86
N PHE A 280 -1.54 24.54 -30.78
CA PHE A 280 -1.70 24.92 -32.19
C PHE A 280 -3.06 25.58 -32.49
N PHE A 281 -3.90 25.75 -31.47
CA PHE A 281 -5.21 26.34 -31.54
C PHE A 281 -5.16 27.73 -30.90
N ARG A 282 -5.83 28.68 -31.54
CA ARG A 282 -6.04 30.02 -30.99
C ARG A 282 -7.51 30.33 -31.02
N LEU A 283 -8.09 30.46 -29.83
CA LEU A 283 -9.45 30.92 -29.65
C LEU A 283 -9.45 32.45 -29.47
N GLN A 284 -10.34 33.10 -30.19
CA GLN A 284 -10.59 34.52 -30.08
C GLN A 284 -12.08 34.77 -29.91
N TRP A 285 -12.45 35.87 -29.26
CA TRP A 285 -13.83 36.24 -29.01
C TRP A 285 -14.09 37.71 -29.29
N SER A 286 -15.37 38.04 -29.51
CA SER A 286 -15.89 39.40 -29.62
C SER A 286 -17.36 39.43 -29.24
N THR A 287 -17.78 40.45 -28.50
CA THR A 287 -19.18 40.66 -28.10
C THR A 287 -19.68 42.02 -28.59
N GLN A 288 -20.96 42.33 -28.33
CA GLN A 288 -21.50 43.65 -28.62
C GLN A 288 -20.86 44.75 -27.76
N SER A 289 -20.58 44.46 -26.48
CA SER A 289 -19.90 45.37 -25.55
C SER A 289 -18.40 45.50 -25.85
N ALA A 290 -17.78 44.45 -26.39
CA ALA A 290 -16.38 44.42 -26.80
C ALA A 290 -16.23 43.96 -28.27
N PRO A 291 -16.46 44.86 -29.25
CA PRO A 291 -16.55 44.50 -30.67
C PRO A 291 -15.20 44.23 -31.36
N LYS A 292 -14.08 44.36 -30.64
CA LYS A 292 -12.75 44.02 -31.15
C LYS A 292 -12.46 42.56 -30.81
N TRP A 293 -11.83 41.84 -31.75
CA TRP A 293 -11.36 40.48 -31.50
C TRP A 293 -10.26 40.46 -30.43
N GLN A 294 -10.45 39.63 -29.43
CA GLN A 294 -9.52 39.41 -28.31
C GLN A 294 -9.20 37.93 -28.22
N ASN A 295 -8.03 37.57 -27.72
CA ASN A 295 -7.76 36.15 -27.43
C ASN A 295 -8.55 35.75 -26.19
N ALA A 296 -8.96 34.50 -26.09
CA ALA A 296 -9.41 33.96 -24.81
C ALA A 296 -8.23 33.99 -23.83
N ASP A 297 -8.51 34.42 -22.59
CA ASP A 297 -7.51 34.51 -21.53
C ASP A 297 -7.21 33.12 -20.94
N ALA A 298 -6.18 33.01 -20.10
CA ALA A 298 -5.69 31.73 -19.59
C ALA A 298 -6.71 30.98 -18.71
N ASP A 299 -7.71 31.70 -18.19
CA ASP A 299 -8.76 31.17 -17.33
C ASP A 299 -10.02 30.76 -18.11
N ASP A 300 -9.99 30.83 -19.46
CA ASP A 300 -11.06 30.41 -20.38
C ASP A 300 -12.43 31.12 -20.18
N TYR A 301 -12.49 32.15 -19.35
CA TYR A 301 -13.68 33.00 -19.14
C TYR A 301 -13.70 34.23 -20.06
N ILE A 302 -14.88 34.54 -20.58
CA ILE A 302 -15.15 35.72 -21.40
C ILE A 302 -16.01 36.70 -20.58
N ASP A 303 -15.34 37.71 -20.03
CA ASP A 303 -15.96 38.89 -19.44
C ASP A 303 -16.35 39.89 -20.54
N GLY A 304 -17.48 39.58 -21.19
CA GLY A 304 -18.01 40.39 -22.27
C GLY A 304 -19.49 40.18 -22.53
N VAL A 305 -20.16 39.29 -21.81
CA VAL A 305 -21.60 39.03 -21.94
C VAL A 305 -22.39 40.11 -21.20
N GLY A 306 -21.98 40.44 -19.97
CA GLY A 306 -22.61 41.45 -19.12
C GLY A 306 -23.95 41.01 -18.55
N ALA A 307 -24.73 41.97 -18.04
CA ALA A 307 -26.02 41.69 -17.39
C ALA A 307 -27.06 41.04 -18.33
N LEU A 308 -27.76 40.02 -17.84
CA LEU A 308 -28.89 39.37 -18.53
C LEU A 308 -30.16 39.44 -17.68
N LYS A 309 -31.19 40.08 -18.22
CA LYS A 309 -32.55 40.09 -17.65
C LYS A 309 -33.24 38.73 -17.85
N PRO A 310 -34.30 38.43 -17.08
CA PRO A 310 -35.15 37.27 -17.34
C PRO A 310 -35.59 37.17 -18.80
N GLY A 311 -35.40 35.99 -19.40
CA GLY A 311 -35.70 35.70 -20.81
C GLY A 311 -34.76 36.35 -21.84
N ALA A 312 -33.74 37.09 -21.42
CA ALA A 312 -32.79 37.74 -22.33
C ALA A 312 -31.66 36.79 -22.75
N HIS A 313 -31.00 37.13 -23.86
CA HIS A 313 -29.82 36.42 -24.34
C HIS A 313 -28.78 37.41 -24.86
N ALA A 314 -27.53 36.94 -24.89
CA ALA A 314 -26.42 37.63 -25.53
C ALA A 314 -25.64 36.65 -26.41
N ASP A 315 -25.13 37.16 -27.53
CA ASP A 315 -24.34 36.40 -28.48
C ASP A 315 -22.86 36.78 -28.37
N VAL A 316 -22.01 35.77 -28.15
CA VAL A 316 -20.55 35.86 -28.18
C VAL A 316 -20.08 35.30 -29.51
N LYS A 317 -19.40 36.13 -30.32
CA LYS A 317 -18.74 35.67 -31.54
C LYS A 317 -17.41 35.06 -31.18
N LEU A 318 -17.16 33.88 -31.69
CA LEU A 318 -15.95 33.11 -31.45
C LEU A 318 -15.23 32.84 -32.77
N ARG A 319 -13.91 32.80 -32.74
CA ARG A 319 -13.05 32.45 -33.86
C ARG A 319 -12.00 31.47 -33.40
N LEU A 320 -12.02 30.28 -33.97
CA LEU A 320 -11.00 29.27 -33.73
C LEU A 320 -10.05 29.22 -34.93
N THR A 321 -8.77 29.52 -34.69
CA THR A 321 -7.71 29.47 -35.70
C THR A 321 -6.77 28.32 -35.42
N LEU A 322 -6.54 27.48 -36.44
CA LEU A 322 -5.62 26.36 -36.37
C LEU A 322 -4.35 26.71 -37.14
N ASP A 323 -3.19 26.53 -36.51
CA ASP A 323 -1.91 26.67 -37.19
C ASP A 323 -1.80 25.68 -38.36
N LYS A 324 -1.03 26.05 -39.40
CA LYS A 324 -0.79 25.15 -40.54
C LYS A 324 -0.07 23.85 -40.12
N ALA A 325 0.67 23.90 -39.02
CA ALA A 325 1.41 22.77 -38.47
C ALA A 325 0.56 21.85 -37.58
N THR A 326 -0.72 22.17 -37.33
CA THR A 326 -1.59 21.37 -36.47
C THR A 326 -1.67 19.93 -37.01
N PRO A 327 -1.27 18.92 -36.20
CA PRO A 327 -1.42 17.52 -36.58
C PRO A 327 -2.88 17.14 -36.77
N ALA A 328 -3.15 16.17 -37.64
CA ALA A 328 -4.49 15.58 -37.70
C ALA A 328 -4.79 14.82 -36.40
N GLY A 329 -6.05 14.89 -35.95
CA GLY A 329 -6.43 14.46 -34.62
C GLY A 329 -7.89 14.75 -34.30
N ASN A 330 -8.20 14.86 -33.01
CA ASN A 330 -9.55 15.09 -32.50
C ASN A 330 -9.53 16.31 -31.59
N GLY A 331 -10.61 17.10 -31.59
CA GLY A 331 -10.79 18.20 -30.67
C GLY A 331 -12.17 18.18 -30.04
N VAL A 332 -12.24 18.82 -28.88
CA VAL A 332 -13.47 19.04 -28.13
C VAL A 332 -13.46 20.49 -27.66
N ALA A 333 -14.58 21.17 -27.86
CA ALA A 333 -14.84 22.49 -27.31
C ALA A 333 -15.88 22.39 -26.20
N PHE A 334 -15.64 23.09 -25.11
CA PHE A 334 -16.49 23.11 -23.93
C PHE A 334 -17.08 24.50 -23.75
N PHE A 335 -18.36 24.58 -23.43
CA PHE A 335 -19.08 25.83 -23.24
C PHE A 335 -19.94 25.75 -21.98
N ALA A 336 -19.88 26.80 -21.16
CA ALA A 336 -20.80 27.01 -20.05
C ALA A 336 -21.00 28.52 -19.84
N ALA A 337 -21.90 28.86 -18.93
CA ALA A 337 -22.08 30.24 -18.48
C ALA A 337 -22.34 30.27 -16.98
N ASP A 338 -21.73 31.26 -16.33
CA ASP A 338 -21.86 31.53 -14.91
C ASP A 338 -22.37 32.97 -14.74
N PHE A 339 -23.08 33.24 -13.64
CA PHE A 339 -23.51 34.57 -13.28
C PHE A 339 -23.12 34.92 -11.85
N PHE A 340 -22.88 36.21 -11.63
CA PHE A 340 -22.57 36.81 -10.35
C PHE A 340 -23.43 38.06 -10.18
N ASN A 341 -24.06 38.19 -9.02
CA ASN A 341 -24.90 39.33 -8.69
C ASN A 341 -24.25 40.21 -7.62
N GLU A 342 -24.62 41.49 -7.60
CA GLU A 342 -24.09 42.46 -6.63
C GLU A 342 -24.49 42.11 -5.18
N ASP A 343 -25.58 41.34 -5.01
CA ASP A 343 -26.05 40.86 -3.71
C ASP A 343 -25.25 39.66 -3.16
N GLY A 344 -24.24 39.21 -3.90
CA GLY A 344 -23.40 38.07 -3.55
C GLY A 344 -23.99 36.71 -3.92
N SER A 345 -25.19 36.67 -4.52
CA SER A 345 -25.68 35.43 -5.13
C SER A 345 -24.95 35.17 -6.45
N CYS A 346 -24.63 33.91 -6.71
CA CYS A 346 -24.04 33.48 -7.96
C CYS A 346 -24.59 32.11 -8.34
N GLY A 347 -24.37 31.72 -9.59
CA GLY A 347 -24.84 30.44 -10.11
C GLY A 347 -24.34 30.19 -11.51
N GLY A 348 -24.62 29.00 -12.04
CA GLY A 348 -24.10 28.62 -13.36
C GLY A 348 -24.89 27.50 -14.00
N ALA A 349 -24.72 27.36 -15.32
CA ALA A 349 -25.26 26.23 -16.03
C ALA A 349 -24.68 24.94 -15.41
N PRO A 350 -25.51 23.97 -15.01
CA PRO A 350 -25.03 22.74 -14.33
C PRO A 350 -24.18 21.85 -15.24
N ASP A 351 -24.37 22.00 -16.56
CA ASP A 351 -23.81 21.14 -17.58
C ASP A 351 -22.78 21.91 -18.39
N LEU A 352 -21.65 21.25 -18.63
CA LEU A 352 -20.63 21.73 -19.54
C LEU A 352 -20.92 21.17 -20.94
N ASP A 353 -21.39 22.03 -21.84
CA ASP A 353 -21.77 21.61 -23.18
C ASP A 353 -20.52 21.26 -24.01
N MET A 354 -20.41 19.99 -24.41
CA MET A 354 -19.27 19.44 -25.15
C MET A 354 -19.57 19.35 -26.64
N TYR A 355 -18.69 19.88 -27.49
CA TYR A 355 -18.79 19.81 -28.94
C TYR A 355 -17.54 19.16 -29.52
N GLU A 356 -17.69 17.97 -30.06
CA GLU A 356 -16.59 17.21 -30.67
C GLU A 356 -16.39 17.62 -32.14
N PHE A 357 -15.14 17.72 -32.56
CA PHE A 357 -14.76 17.98 -33.95
C PHE A 357 -13.49 17.23 -34.36
N ASP A 358 -13.41 16.85 -35.63
CA ASP A 358 -12.21 16.26 -36.21
C ASP A 358 -11.22 17.32 -36.68
N VAL A 359 -9.92 17.08 -36.47
CA VAL A 359 -8.85 17.92 -37.02
C VAL A 359 -8.24 17.24 -38.24
N LYS A 360 -8.39 17.85 -39.42
CA LYS A 360 -7.83 17.38 -40.68
C LYS A 360 -6.51 18.08 -40.99
N ALA A 361 -5.60 17.37 -41.64
CA ALA A 361 -4.30 17.90 -42.04
C ALA A 361 -4.43 19.05 -43.05
N ALA A 362 -3.46 19.96 -43.04
CA ALA A 362 -3.45 21.13 -43.92
C ALA A 362 -3.52 20.73 -45.40
N GLY A 363 -4.30 21.48 -46.19
CA GLY A 363 -4.50 21.21 -47.62
C GLY A 363 -5.50 20.09 -47.94
N SER A 364 -6.10 19.47 -46.92
CA SER A 364 -7.25 18.58 -47.12
C SER A 364 -8.45 19.39 -47.60
N LYS A 365 -9.24 18.87 -48.55
CA LYS A 365 -10.53 19.48 -48.88
C LYS A 365 -11.46 19.31 -47.67
N PRO A 366 -12.02 20.39 -47.09
CA PRO A 366 -13.13 20.23 -46.17
C PRO A 366 -14.24 19.56 -46.98
N GLY A 367 -14.66 18.36 -46.61
CA GLY A 367 -15.81 17.73 -47.25
C GLY A 367 -17.08 18.55 -46.98
N ARG A 368 -18.25 17.94 -47.14
CA ARG A 368 -19.45 18.50 -46.51
C ARG A 368 -19.24 18.46 -44.99
N THR A 369 -19.09 19.62 -44.39
CA THR A 369 -19.03 19.79 -42.93
C THR A 369 -20.44 20.08 -42.43
N GLU A 370 -20.80 19.48 -41.32
CA GLU A 370 -22.04 19.80 -40.60
C GLU A 370 -21.67 20.55 -39.33
N ASP A 371 -22.63 21.24 -38.72
CA ASP A 371 -22.40 21.82 -37.40
C ASP A 371 -22.17 20.69 -36.39
N ALA A 372 -21.11 20.82 -35.60
CA ALA A 372 -20.86 20.01 -34.42
C ALA A 372 -22.09 20.10 -33.52
N LYS A 373 -22.56 18.94 -33.07
CA LYS A 373 -23.69 18.85 -32.17
C LYS A 373 -23.17 18.73 -30.74
N PRO A 374 -23.91 19.24 -29.74
CA PRO A 374 -23.60 18.93 -28.36
C PRO A 374 -23.58 17.41 -28.21
N SER A 375 -22.53 16.89 -27.58
CA SER A 375 -22.34 15.47 -27.35
C SER A 375 -23.48 14.98 -26.46
N THR A 376 -24.38 14.15 -27.01
CA THR A 376 -25.45 13.51 -26.23
C THR A 376 -24.93 12.34 -25.41
N THR A 377 -23.61 12.17 -25.33
CA THR A 377 -23.01 11.08 -24.57
C THR A 377 -23.42 11.29 -23.12
N PRO A 378 -24.28 10.42 -22.57
CA PRO A 378 -24.51 10.46 -21.14
C PRO A 378 -23.13 10.28 -20.53
N ARG A 379 -22.73 11.19 -19.65
CA ARG A 379 -21.85 10.77 -18.56
C ARG A 379 -22.47 9.46 -18.02
N PRO A 380 -21.70 8.42 -17.67
CA PRO A 380 -22.27 7.29 -16.97
C PRO A 380 -22.96 7.85 -15.72
N ASP A 381 -24.26 8.02 -15.83
CA ASP A 381 -25.07 8.54 -14.77
C ASP A 381 -25.38 7.32 -13.93
N ASN A 382 -25.04 7.42 -12.65
CA ASN A 382 -25.06 6.31 -11.71
C ASN A 382 -26.50 6.09 -11.20
N THR A 383 -27.46 6.20 -12.12
CA THR A 383 -28.88 6.46 -11.88
C THR A 383 -29.72 5.83 -13.02
N GLY A 384 -29.85 4.51 -12.96
CA GLY A 384 -31.03 3.82 -13.51
C GLY A 384 -30.84 3.07 -14.83
N THR A 385 -30.26 1.87 -14.79
CA THR A 385 -30.58 0.85 -15.79
C THR A 385 -32.03 0.42 -15.60
N THR A 386 -32.88 0.78 -16.54
CA THR A 386 -34.20 0.18 -16.74
C THR A 386 -34.00 -1.32 -17.02
N PRO A 387 -34.71 -2.24 -16.35
CA PRO A 387 -34.59 -3.68 -16.64
C PRO A 387 -35.09 -3.96 -18.06
N LEU A 388 -34.23 -4.53 -18.89
CA LEU A 388 -34.66 -5.11 -20.15
C LEU A 388 -35.59 -6.30 -19.83
N GLY A 389 -36.81 -6.22 -20.35
CA GLY A 389 -37.95 -7.03 -19.92
C GLY A 389 -37.73 -8.54 -19.95
N SER A 390 -38.32 -9.19 -18.94
CA SER A 390 -38.51 -10.63 -18.82
C SER A 390 -39.23 -11.21 -20.04
N ALA A 391 -38.53 -11.96 -20.88
CA ALA A 391 -39.15 -13.00 -21.70
C ALA A 391 -38.13 -14.07 -22.11
N SER A 392 -38.56 -15.33 -22.01
CA SER A 392 -37.92 -16.57 -22.48
C SER A 392 -36.83 -17.17 -21.60
N GLY A 393 -37.28 -18.02 -20.67
CA GLY A 393 -36.50 -19.12 -20.17
C GLY A 393 -36.33 -20.19 -21.25
N THR A 394 -35.10 -20.35 -21.73
CA THR A 394 -34.61 -21.59 -22.36
C THR A 394 -33.09 -21.63 -22.21
N PRO A 395 -32.51 -22.65 -21.56
CA PRO A 395 -31.06 -22.80 -21.49
C PRO A 395 -30.54 -23.33 -22.82
N ALA A 396 -29.68 -22.58 -23.51
CA ALA A 396 -28.93 -23.11 -24.65
C ALA A 396 -27.73 -23.90 -24.12
N SER A 397 -27.84 -25.22 -24.24
CA SER A 397 -26.75 -26.16 -24.01
C SER A 397 -25.91 -26.37 -25.28
N THR A 398 -24.69 -26.87 -25.05
CA THR A 398 -23.76 -27.56 -25.95
C THR A 398 -22.69 -26.73 -26.67
N GLY A 399 -21.46 -27.18 -26.45
CA GLY A 399 -20.24 -26.73 -27.14
C GLY A 399 -18.97 -27.34 -26.55
N SER A 400 -18.96 -28.66 -26.25
CA SER A 400 -17.74 -29.43 -26.00
C SER A 400 -16.85 -29.46 -27.26
N ASN A 401 -15.54 -29.23 -27.07
CA ASN A 401 -14.41 -29.42 -28.01
C ASN A 401 -13.73 -28.16 -28.60
N GLY A 402 -13.23 -27.27 -27.74
CA GLY A 402 -12.18 -26.31 -28.10
C GLY A 402 -11.01 -26.39 -27.12
N SER A 403 -9.92 -27.05 -27.53
CA SER A 403 -8.64 -27.01 -26.81
C SER A 403 -7.75 -25.92 -27.39
N LEU A 404 -6.83 -25.42 -26.54
CA LEU A 404 -5.72 -24.46 -26.73
C LEU A 404 -6.07 -22.99 -26.42
N ALA A 405 -5.30 -22.25 -25.62
CA ALA A 405 -3.89 -22.42 -25.27
C ALA A 405 -3.61 -22.42 -23.76
N ALA A 406 -2.83 -23.41 -23.34
CA ALA A 406 -2.10 -23.42 -22.08
C ALA A 406 -0.89 -22.47 -22.21
N THR A 407 -0.82 -21.48 -21.32
CA THR A 407 0.45 -20.84 -20.96
C THR A 407 0.66 -21.07 -19.48
N GLY A 408 1.69 -21.85 -19.17
CA GLY A 408 1.94 -22.40 -17.86
C GLY A 408 2.18 -21.36 -16.78
N SER A 409 1.66 -21.67 -15.60
CA SER A 409 2.42 -21.50 -14.37
C SER A 409 2.04 -22.63 -13.42
N SER A 410 3.07 -23.20 -12.81
CA SER A 410 3.12 -24.51 -12.19
C SER A 410 2.17 -24.66 -11.01
N SER A 411 1.52 -25.81 -10.93
CA SER A 411 0.77 -26.30 -9.77
C SER A 411 1.72 -26.61 -8.62
N ALA A 412 1.89 -25.65 -7.70
CA ALA A 412 2.42 -25.89 -6.36
C ALA A 412 1.90 -24.81 -5.40
N THR A 413 0.59 -24.71 -5.24
CA THR A 413 -0.02 -23.97 -4.12
C THR A 413 -0.59 -24.98 -3.14
N THR A 414 0.26 -25.43 -2.23
CA THR A 414 -0.14 -25.91 -0.91
C THR A 414 -1.05 -24.84 -0.29
N PRO A 415 -2.24 -25.18 0.20
CA PRO A 415 -3.10 -24.20 0.85
C PRO A 415 -2.44 -23.78 2.16
N ILE A 416 -1.95 -22.54 2.23
CA ILE A 416 -1.65 -21.88 3.50
C ILE A 416 -3.01 -21.52 4.11
N ALA A 417 -3.58 -22.49 4.81
CA ALA A 417 -4.71 -22.33 5.70
C ALA A 417 -4.22 -22.65 7.12
N LEU A 418 -4.50 -21.74 8.06
CA LEU A 418 -4.28 -21.85 9.51
C LEU A 418 -2.83 -21.99 10.02
N ALA A 419 -2.20 -20.86 10.33
CA ALA A 419 -1.18 -20.77 11.39
C ALA A 419 -1.16 -19.36 12.01
N GLY A 420 -2.29 -18.93 12.58
CA GLY A 420 -2.44 -17.61 13.23
C GLY A 420 -2.94 -17.64 14.68
N GLY A 421 -3.03 -18.82 15.31
CA GLY A 421 -3.83 -18.98 16.53
C GLY A 421 -3.20 -19.76 17.69
N ALA A 422 -1.87 -19.97 17.73
CA ALA A 422 -1.24 -20.81 18.76
C ALA A 422 -0.22 -20.11 19.69
N ALA A 423 0.17 -18.85 19.45
CA ALA A 423 1.29 -18.24 20.19
C ALA A 423 0.90 -17.42 21.44
N VAL A 424 -0.39 -17.10 21.66
CA VAL A 424 -0.81 -16.24 22.79
C VAL A 424 -1.16 -17.04 24.05
N LEU A 425 -1.26 -18.38 23.97
CA LEU A 425 -1.64 -19.22 25.12
C LEU A 425 -0.45 -19.72 25.96
N LEU A 426 0.80 -19.51 25.53
CA LEU A 426 1.98 -19.84 26.35
C LEU A 426 2.44 -18.70 27.28
N GLY A 427 1.96 -17.47 27.08
CA GLY A 427 2.30 -16.32 27.94
C GLY A 427 1.54 -16.25 29.27
N ALA A 428 0.37 -16.88 29.37
CA ALA A 428 -0.46 -16.83 30.58
C ALA A 428 -0.26 -18.03 31.53
N ALA A 429 0.39 -19.12 31.09
CA ALA A 429 0.65 -20.29 31.91
C ALA A 429 1.91 -20.18 32.79
N ALA A 430 2.89 -19.35 32.40
CA ALA A 430 4.14 -19.18 33.15
C ALA A 430 3.96 -18.39 34.46
N VAL A 431 2.99 -17.46 34.53
CA VAL A 431 2.75 -16.65 35.73
C VAL A 431 1.87 -17.38 36.76
N PHE A 432 1.12 -18.42 36.37
CA PHE A 432 0.24 -19.16 37.29
C PHE A 432 0.93 -20.34 38.00
N VAL A 433 2.02 -20.88 37.45
CA VAL A 433 2.74 -22.02 38.05
C VAL A 433 3.77 -21.59 39.12
N ALA A 434 4.29 -20.35 39.06
CA ALA A 434 5.22 -19.84 40.08
C ALA A 434 4.55 -19.47 41.42
N ARG A 435 3.22 -19.28 41.47
CA ARG A 435 2.53 -18.81 42.68
C ARG A 435 1.93 -19.92 43.56
N ARG A 436 1.88 -21.17 43.10
CA ARG A 436 1.22 -22.27 43.85
C ARG A 436 2.15 -23.23 44.60
N ARG A 437 3.47 -23.00 44.59
CA ARG A 437 4.45 -23.88 45.28
C ARG A 437 5.03 -23.35 46.60
N LYS A 438 4.42 -22.31 47.22
CA LYS A 438 4.90 -21.79 48.52
C LYS A 438 3.88 -21.86 49.68
N THR A 439 3.02 -22.87 49.71
CA THR A 439 2.21 -23.20 50.91
C THR A 439 1.92 -24.71 50.99
N GLY A 440 2.51 -25.37 52.01
CA GLY A 440 2.35 -26.80 52.40
C GLY A 440 3.60 -27.63 52.05
N SER A 441 4.32 -28.32 52.95
CA SER A 441 4.04 -28.75 54.33
C SER A 441 5.37 -28.92 55.09
N GLU A 442 5.41 -28.54 56.36
CA GLU A 442 6.22 -29.21 57.39
C GLU A 442 5.68 -30.65 57.54
N ALA A 443 6.59 -31.63 57.55
CA ALA A 443 6.54 -32.92 58.24
C ALA A 443 7.77 -33.73 57.83
#